data_AF-A0A812RYC9-F1
#
_entry.id   AF-A0A812RYC9-F1
#
_cell.length_a   1.000
_cell.length_b   1.000
_cell.length_c   1.000
_cell.angle_alpha   90.00
_cell.angle_beta   90.00
_cell.angle_gamma   90.00
#
_symmetry.space_group_name_H-M   'P 1'
#
loop_
_entity.id
_entity.type
_entity.pdbx_description
1 polymer ?
#
loop_
_entity_poly.entity_id
_entity_poly.type
_entity_poly.pdbx_seq_one_letter_code
_entity_poly.pdbx_strand_id
1 'polypeptide(L)'
;MAMDAVMLGAAIRACGKASLWQAAWALLFEAQSATTRASLIAFNSVLAACENAAEWQQALSLLCEMESLSVSPDIVSQNSVIASMVLQWQQALFLFHGIRDPDIISYSAAISACAASSQWQAALD
;
A
#
# COMPACT_ATOMS: atom_id res chain seq x y z
N MET A 1 -22.75 11.80 -14.21
CA MET A 1 -22.83 10.33 -14.11
C MET A 1 -21.99 9.94 -12.92
N ALA A 2 -22.62 9.45 -11.83
CA ALA A 2 -21.87 8.96 -10.69
C ALA A 2 -21.06 7.72 -11.14
N MET A 3 -19.78 7.71 -10.85
CA MET A 3 -18.93 6.55 -11.14
C MET A 3 -19.34 5.45 -10.17
N ASP A 4 -19.99 4.39 -10.66
CA ASP A 4 -20.45 3.30 -9.81
C ASP A 4 -19.27 2.60 -9.12
N ALA A 5 -19.45 2.16 -7.87
CA ALA A 5 -18.39 1.53 -7.07
C ALA A 5 -17.71 0.33 -7.78
N VAL A 6 -18.41 -0.33 -8.70
CA VAL A 6 -17.87 -1.42 -9.53
C VAL A 6 -16.89 -0.91 -10.59
N MET A 7 -17.22 0.19 -11.27
CA MET A 7 -16.33 0.85 -12.25
C MET A 7 -15.10 1.42 -11.56
N LEU A 8 -15.27 2.01 -10.37
CA LEU A 8 -14.17 2.49 -9.54
C LEU A 8 -13.20 1.36 -9.19
N GLY A 9 -13.71 0.26 -8.62
CA GLY A 9 -12.88 -0.87 -8.26
C GLY A 9 -12.16 -1.50 -9.46
N ALA A 10 -12.77 -1.50 -10.64
CA ALA A 10 -12.14 -1.98 -11.87
C ALA A 10 -11.03 -1.04 -12.36
N ALA A 11 -11.27 0.27 -12.37
CA ALA A 11 -10.30 1.27 -12.80
C ALA A 11 -9.08 1.30 -11.86
N ILE A 12 -9.30 1.26 -10.54
CA ILE A 12 -8.21 1.27 -9.56
C ILE A 12 -7.41 -0.05 -9.62
N ARG A 13 -8.07 -1.21 -9.82
CA ARG A 13 -7.35 -2.49 -10.06
C ARG A 13 -6.51 -2.45 -11.33
N ALA A 14 -7.01 -1.81 -12.40
CA ALA A 14 -6.24 -1.64 -13.63
C ALA A 14 -5.02 -0.73 -13.40
N CYS A 15 -5.18 0.36 -12.63
CA CYS A 15 -4.06 1.21 -12.24
C CYS A 15 -3.04 0.48 -11.36
N GLY A 16 -3.49 -0.39 -10.44
CA GLY A 16 -2.63 -1.22 -9.61
C GLY A 16 -1.75 -2.19 -10.41
N LYS A 17 -2.30 -2.78 -11.48
CA LYS A 17 -1.54 -3.63 -12.42
C LYS A 17 -0.58 -2.84 -13.31
N ALA A 18 -0.86 -1.56 -13.55
CA ALA A 18 -0.06 -0.69 -14.39
C ALA A 18 0.97 0.15 -13.60
N SER A 19 1.06 -0.03 -12.27
CA SER A 19 1.85 0.80 -11.35
C SER A 19 1.53 2.30 -11.44
N LEU A 20 0.31 2.65 -11.90
CA LEU A 20 -0.15 4.02 -12.08
C LEU A 20 -0.83 4.53 -10.79
N TRP A 21 -0.06 4.60 -9.71
CA TRP A 21 -0.59 5.00 -8.40
C TRP A 21 -1.21 6.40 -8.40
N GLN A 22 -0.70 7.34 -9.20
CA GLN A 22 -1.24 8.71 -9.31
C GLN A 22 -2.65 8.72 -9.92
N ALA A 23 -2.88 7.94 -10.97
CA ALA A 23 -4.19 7.83 -11.61
C ALA A 23 -5.17 7.11 -10.68
N ALA A 24 -4.70 6.08 -9.98
CA ALA A 24 -5.47 5.37 -8.95
C ALA A 24 -5.91 6.31 -7.82
N TRP A 25 -5.00 7.19 -7.37
CA TRP A 25 -5.25 8.20 -6.35
C TRP A 25 -6.28 9.24 -6.79
N ALA A 26 -6.13 9.80 -7.99
CA ALA A 26 -7.06 10.79 -8.53
C ALA A 26 -8.49 10.23 -8.61
N LEU A 27 -8.63 8.98 -9.06
CA LEU A 27 -9.92 8.28 -9.11
C LEU A 27 -10.50 8.05 -7.71
N LEU A 28 -9.66 7.73 -6.72
CA LEU A 28 -10.09 7.53 -5.34
C LEU A 28 -10.61 8.84 -4.72
N PHE A 29 -9.95 9.96 -5.00
CA PHE A 29 -10.34 11.28 -4.52
C PHE A 29 -11.68 11.73 -5.14
N GLU A 30 -11.91 11.48 -6.43
CA GLU A 30 -13.20 11.77 -7.08
C GLU A 30 -14.35 10.91 -6.51
N ALA A 31 -14.03 9.69 -6.06
CA ALA A 31 -15.02 8.72 -5.60
C ALA A 31 -15.29 8.71 -4.09
N GLN A 32 -14.56 9.49 -3.29
CA GLN A 32 -14.83 9.66 -1.84
C GLN A 32 -16.26 10.17 -1.56
N SER A 33 -16.95 10.70 -2.55
CA SER A 33 -18.39 11.03 -2.48
C SER A 33 -19.32 9.80 -2.40
N ALA A 34 -18.83 8.57 -2.61
CA ALA A 34 -19.63 7.37 -2.74
C ALA A 34 -19.20 6.22 -1.80
N THR A 35 -19.79 6.18 -0.60
CA THR A 35 -19.89 5.02 0.35
C THR A 35 -18.59 4.38 0.88
N THR A 36 -18.56 4.19 2.20
CA THR A 36 -17.45 3.74 3.07
C THR A 36 -16.88 2.33 2.86
N ARG A 37 -17.52 1.45 2.07
CA ARG A 37 -17.00 0.09 1.80
C ARG A 37 -16.22 0.00 0.49
N ALA A 38 -16.54 0.87 -0.47
CA ALA A 38 -15.76 1.02 -1.70
C ALA A 38 -14.39 1.65 -1.42
N SER A 39 -14.28 2.45 -0.35
CA SER A 39 -13.05 3.14 0.01
C SER A 39 -11.92 2.18 0.42
N LEU A 40 -12.14 1.19 1.30
CA LEU A 40 -11.07 0.27 1.73
C LEU A 40 -10.47 -0.53 0.56
N ILE A 41 -11.33 -1.05 -0.34
CA ILE A 41 -10.89 -1.80 -1.53
C ILE A 41 -10.11 -0.87 -2.47
N ALA A 42 -10.56 0.38 -2.62
CA ALA A 42 -9.87 1.39 -3.41
C ALA A 42 -8.48 1.70 -2.83
N PHE A 43 -8.40 1.94 -1.52
CA PHE A 43 -7.15 2.22 -0.81
C PHE A 43 -6.15 1.06 -0.94
N ASN A 44 -6.59 -0.17 -0.68
CA ASN A 44 -5.72 -1.36 -0.83
C ASN A 44 -5.22 -1.54 -2.27
N SER A 45 -6.02 -1.16 -3.26
CA SER A 45 -5.59 -1.24 -4.67
C SER A 45 -4.57 -0.15 -5.03
N VAL A 46 -4.68 1.05 -4.46
CA VAL A 46 -3.64 2.10 -4.58
C VAL A 46 -2.37 1.68 -3.86
N LEU A 47 -2.46 1.09 -2.67
CA LEU A 47 -1.30 0.55 -1.94
C LEU A 47 -0.57 -0.53 -2.71
N ALA A 48 -1.29 -1.45 -3.35
CA ALA A 48 -0.69 -2.45 -4.23
C ALA A 48 0.00 -1.80 -5.46
N ALA A 49 -0.53 -0.69 -5.97
CA ALA A 49 0.13 0.09 -7.02
C ALA A 49 1.45 0.71 -6.52
N CYS A 50 1.44 1.28 -5.31
CA CYS A 50 2.62 1.86 -4.67
C CYS A 50 3.68 0.79 -4.34
N GLU A 51 3.24 -0.40 -3.91
CA GLU A 51 4.09 -1.58 -3.71
C GLU A 51 4.82 -1.95 -5.00
N ASN A 52 4.09 -2.11 -6.11
CA ASN A 52 4.68 -2.42 -7.41
C ASN A 52 5.59 -1.30 -7.95
N ALA A 53 5.35 -0.05 -7.56
CA ALA A 53 6.17 1.10 -7.93
C ALA A 53 7.34 1.37 -6.97
N ALA A 54 7.45 0.64 -5.85
CA ALA A 54 8.39 0.91 -4.75
C ALA A 54 8.27 2.34 -4.14
N GLU A 55 7.07 2.93 -4.22
CA GLU A 55 6.75 4.29 -3.78
C GLU A 55 6.27 4.31 -2.32
N TRP A 56 7.16 3.94 -1.39
CA TRP A 56 6.84 3.74 0.01
C TRP A 56 6.36 5.00 0.75
N GLN A 57 6.83 6.18 0.35
CA GLN A 57 6.42 7.47 0.93
C GLN A 57 4.95 7.72 0.67
N GLN A 58 4.51 7.38 -0.54
CA GLN A 58 3.15 7.60 -1.01
C GLN A 58 2.23 6.55 -0.38
N ALA A 59 2.72 5.31 -0.24
CA ALA A 59 2.04 4.26 0.49
C ALA A 59 1.82 4.63 1.97
N LEU A 60 2.82 5.19 2.65
CA LEU A 60 2.69 5.70 4.03
C LEU A 60 1.69 6.85 4.13
N SER A 61 1.77 7.83 3.22
CA SER A 61 0.84 8.96 3.20
C SER A 61 -0.60 8.48 3.05
N LEU A 62 -0.84 7.48 2.18
CA LEU A 62 -2.16 6.89 2.02
C LEU A 62 -2.63 6.18 3.29
N LEU A 63 -1.76 5.42 3.96
CA LEU A 63 -2.09 4.73 5.20
C LEU A 63 -2.53 5.73 6.29
N CYS A 64 -1.82 6.85 6.43
CA CYS A 64 -2.19 7.94 7.35
C CYS A 64 -3.52 8.61 6.95
N GLU A 65 -3.78 8.75 5.65
CA GLU A 65 -5.04 9.31 5.16
C GLU A 65 -6.24 8.39 5.40
N MET A 66 -6.05 7.07 5.34
CA MET A 66 -7.10 6.12 5.72
C MET A 66 -7.55 6.36 7.16
N GLU A 67 -6.60 6.52 8.09
CA GLU A 67 -6.92 6.84 9.49
C GLU A 67 -7.64 8.18 9.64
N SER A 68 -7.20 9.22 8.92
CA SER A 68 -7.84 10.55 8.98
C SER A 68 -9.28 10.54 8.44
N LEU A 69 -9.56 9.65 7.48
CA LEU A 69 -10.88 9.44 6.88
C LEU A 69 -11.73 8.42 7.65
N SER A 70 -11.31 7.99 8.84
CA SER A 70 -11.99 6.98 9.66
C SER A 70 -12.15 5.62 8.95
N VAL A 71 -11.28 5.34 7.96
CA VAL A 71 -11.17 4.03 7.32
C VAL A 71 -10.05 3.28 8.03
N SER A 72 -10.39 2.24 8.80
CA SER A 72 -9.37 1.46 9.48
C SER A 72 -8.50 0.73 8.45
N PRO A 73 -7.18 0.97 8.39
CA PRO A 73 -6.28 0.12 7.61
C PRO A 73 -6.36 -1.31 8.13
N ASP A 74 -6.35 -2.27 7.21
CA ASP A 74 -6.31 -3.69 7.54
C ASP A 74 -4.87 -4.23 7.38
N ILE A 75 -4.70 -5.51 7.69
CA ILE A 75 -3.40 -6.16 7.56
C ILE A 75 -2.88 -6.12 6.12
N VAL A 76 -3.77 -6.10 5.12
CA VAL A 76 -3.39 -5.99 3.71
C VAL A 76 -2.83 -4.60 3.43
N SER A 77 -3.48 -3.54 3.93
CA SER A 77 -2.98 -2.16 3.81
C SER A 77 -1.56 -2.04 4.40
N GLN A 78 -1.38 -2.54 5.62
CA GLN A 78 -0.10 -2.46 6.33
C GLN A 78 0.99 -3.30 5.63
N ASN A 79 0.64 -4.49 5.14
CA ASN A 79 1.55 -5.37 4.41
C ASN A 79 2.05 -4.74 3.11
N SER A 80 1.17 -4.11 2.33
CA SER A 80 1.58 -3.45 1.08
C SER A 80 2.52 -2.26 1.34
N VAL A 81 2.33 -1.51 2.43
CA VAL A 81 3.29 -0.45 2.82
C VAL A 81 4.64 -1.06 3.19
N ILE A 82 4.69 -2.12 4.01
CA ILE A 82 5.95 -2.78 4.39
C ILE A 82 6.64 -3.38 3.16
N ALA A 83 5.89 -3.98 2.25
CA ALA A 83 6.40 -4.57 1.02
C ALA A 83 6.98 -3.52 0.06
N SER A 84 6.40 -2.31 0.02
CA SER A 84 6.95 -1.19 -0.76
C SER A 84 8.29 -0.66 -0.22
N MET A 85 8.62 -0.94 1.06
CA MET A 85 9.80 -0.43 1.77
C MET A 85 11.05 -1.30 1.59
N VAL A 86 11.28 -1.80 0.38
CA VAL A 86 12.38 -2.75 0.09
C VAL A 86 13.76 -2.24 0.52
N LEU A 87 14.02 -0.93 0.40
CA LEU A 87 15.30 -0.31 0.77
C LEU A 87 15.29 0.37 2.15
N GLN A 88 14.14 0.41 2.83
CA GLN A 88 13.92 1.19 4.06
C GLN A 88 13.58 0.28 5.24
N TRP A 89 14.44 -0.72 5.47
CA TRP A 89 14.25 -1.75 6.49
C TRP A 89 13.94 -1.20 7.90
N GLN A 90 14.53 -0.08 8.31
CA GLN A 90 14.28 0.51 9.63
C GLN A 90 12.82 0.96 9.78
N GLN A 91 12.27 1.57 8.74
CA GLN A 91 10.89 2.06 8.71
C GLN A 91 9.91 0.89 8.54
N ALA A 92 10.27 -0.10 7.72
CA ALA A 92 9.52 -1.34 7.56
C ALA A 92 9.37 -2.08 8.90
N LEU A 93 10.46 -2.21 9.67
CA LEU A 93 10.44 -2.86 10.98
C LEU A 93 9.66 -2.06 12.04
N PHE A 94 9.73 -0.73 12.00
CA PHE A 94 8.93 0.12 12.86
C PHE A 94 7.44 -0.09 12.61
N LEU A 95 7.02 -0.10 11.34
CA LEU A 95 5.63 -0.34 10.97
C LEU A 95 5.19 -1.77 11.32
N PHE A 96 6.06 -2.76 11.07
CA PHE A 96 5.82 -4.17 11.42
C PHE A 96 5.57 -4.38 12.91
N HIS A 97 6.32 -3.69 13.78
CA HIS A 97 6.09 -3.74 15.24
C HIS A 97 4.74 -3.16 15.66
N GLY A 98 4.13 -2.31 14.84
CA GLY A 98 2.79 -1.78 15.05
C GLY A 98 1.66 -2.75 14.65
N ILE A 99 1.97 -3.84 13.95
CA ILE A 99 0.97 -4.84 13.56
C ILE A 99 0.65 -5.73 14.76
N ARG A 100 -0.64 -5.76 15.15
CA ARG A 100 -1.09 -6.48 16.36
C ARG A 100 -1.09 -8.00 16.21
N ASP A 101 -1.29 -8.50 14.98
CA ASP A 101 -1.28 -9.91 14.61
C ASP A 101 -0.67 -10.08 13.20
N PRO A 102 0.67 -10.06 13.06
CA PRO A 102 1.32 -10.20 11.76
C PRO A 102 1.12 -11.60 11.16
N ASP A 103 0.84 -11.64 9.86
CA ASP A 103 0.68 -12.89 9.10
C ASP A 103 1.94 -13.25 8.32
N ILE A 104 1.90 -14.38 7.61
CA ILE A 104 3.03 -14.87 6.81
C ILE A 104 3.48 -13.83 5.77
N ILE A 105 2.54 -13.04 5.24
CA ILE A 105 2.84 -11.98 4.27
C ILE A 105 3.59 -10.85 4.98
N SER A 106 3.15 -10.40 6.16
CA SER A 106 3.84 -9.39 6.97
C SER A 106 5.29 -9.78 7.24
N TYR A 107 5.52 -11.02 7.68
CA TYR A 107 6.86 -11.54 7.94
C TYR A 107 7.70 -11.59 6.67
N SER A 108 7.15 -12.08 5.55
CA SER A 108 7.87 -12.13 4.28
C SER A 108 8.27 -10.75 3.79
N ALA A 109 7.37 -9.76 3.89
CA ALA A 109 7.63 -8.39 3.46
C ALA A 109 8.73 -7.73 4.31
N ALA A 110 8.68 -7.92 5.64
CA ALA A 110 9.72 -7.44 6.54
C ALA A 110 11.08 -8.10 6.27
N ILE A 111 11.11 -9.42 6.01
CA ILE A 111 12.32 -10.15 5.65
C ILE A 111 12.88 -9.64 4.32
N SER A 112 12.04 -9.44 3.31
CA SER A 112 12.46 -8.92 2.00
C SER A 112 13.06 -7.51 2.10
N ALA A 113 12.46 -6.63 2.90
CA ALA A 113 13.00 -5.29 3.18
C ALA A 113 14.37 -5.37 3.89
N CYS A 114 14.52 -6.25 4.88
CA CYS A 114 15.79 -6.48 5.57
C CYS A 114 16.85 -7.08 4.64
N ALA A 115 16.50 -8.11 3.85
CA ALA A 115 17.42 -8.79 2.95
C ALA A 115 17.96 -7.84 1.87
N ALA A 116 17.09 -7.03 1.26
CA ALA A 116 17.49 -6.04 0.27
C ALA A 116 18.33 -4.90 0.88
N SER A 117 18.18 -4.57 2.16
CA SER A 117 19.09 -3.62 2.82
C SER A 117 20.44 -4.23 3.24
N SER A 118 20.47 -5.55 3.45
CA SER A 118 21.64 -6.28 3.95
C SER A 118 22.53 -6.85 2.83
N GLN A 119 22.12 -6.75 1.56
CA GLN A 119 22.74 -7.46 0.44
C GLN A 119 23.00 -6.60 -0.81
N TRP A 120 23.82 -5.56 -0.70
CA TRP A 120 24.46 -4.99 -1.89
C TRP A 120 25.97 -4.82 -1.74
N GLN A 121 26.48 -4.42 -0.58
CA GLN A 121 27.94 -4.28 -0.41
C GLN A 121 28.69 -5.62 -0.24
N ALA A 122 28.07 -6.67 0.31
CA ALA A 122 28.73 -7.96 0.50
C ALA A 122 28.62 -8.92 -0.70
N ALA A 123 27.91 -8.53 -1.77
CA ALA A 123 27.79 -9.33 -3.00
C ALA A 123 28.76 -8.87 -4.11
N LEU A 124 29.60 -7.87 -3.82
CA LEU A 124 30.56 -7.24 -4.75
C LEU A 124 32.03 -7.32 -4.28
N ASP A 125 32.31 -7.98 -3.16
CA ASP A 125 33.65 -8.45 -2.76
C ASP A 125 33.79 -9.95 -3.06
#